data_AF-A0A8S0FUV3-F1
#
_entry.id   AF-A0A8S0FUV3-F1
#
_cell.length_a   1.000
_cell.length_b   1.000
_cell.length_c   1.000
_cell.angle_alpha   90.00
_cell.angle_beta   90.00
_cell.angle_gamma   90.00
#
_symmetry.space_group_name_H-M   'P 1'
#
loop_
_entity.id
_entity.type
_entity.pdbx_description
1 polymer ?
#
loop_
_entity_poly.entity_id
_entity_poly.type
_entity_poly.pdbx_seq_one_letter_code
_entity_poly.pdbx_strand_id
1 'polypeptide(L)'
;MTVTDLADQQAFAEALASADILTNGTKVGMEPLENESLVNDISLLHPGLLVTECVYNPHMTKLLQQAQQAGCKTIDGYGMLLWQGAEQFTLWTGKDFPLEYVKQVMGFGA
;
A
#
# COMPACT_ATOMS: atom_id res chain seq x y z
N MET A 1 12.65 -2.18 -17.08
CA MET A 1 11.54 -2.86 -16.38
C MET A 1 11.74 -4.35 -16.57
N THR A 2 11.94 -5.09 -15.49
CA THR A 2 11.95 -6.55 -15.48
C THR A 2 10.57 -7.04 -15.03
N VAL A 3 10.16 -8.21 -15.51
CA VAL A 3 8.96 -8.90 -15.04
C VAL A 3 9.40 -10.30 -14.68
N THR A 4 9.15 -10.68 -13.43
CA THR A 4 9.51 -11.98 -12.87
C THR A 4 8.26 -12.62 -12.32
N ASP A 5 8.12 -13.93 -12.48
CA ASP A 5 7.00 -14.68 -11.92
C ASP A 5 7.08 -14.66 -10.38
N LEU A 6 5.96 -14.37 -9.72
CA LEU A 6 5.90 -14.30 -8.25
C LEU A 6 6.16 -15.66 -7.58
N ALA A 7 5.93 -16.77 -8.28
CA ALA A 7 6.26 -18.10 -7.78
C ALA A 7 7.77 -18.32 -7.61
N ASP A 8 8.62 -17.52 -8.28
CA ASP A 8 10.06 -17.50 -8.04
C ASP A 8 10.38 -16.74 -6.75
N GLN A 9 10.27 -17.45 -5.63
CA GLN A 9 10.49 -16.89 -4.30
C GLN A 9 11.94 -16.46 -4.05
N GLN A 10 12.91 -17.03 -4.77
CA GLN A 10 14.30 -16.60 -4.67
C GLN A 10 14.46 -15.23 -5.32
N ALA A 11 14.01 -15.07 -6.56
CA ALA A 11 14.07 -13.79 -7.25
C ALA A 11 13.24 -12.71 -6.54
N PHE A 12 12.11 -13.08 -5.94
CA PHE A 12 11.30 -12.18 -5.11
C PHE A 12 12.05 -11.69 -3.88
N ALA A 13 12.73 -12.58 -3.15
CA ALA A 13 13.53 -12.22 -1.99
C ALA A 13 14.70 -11.30 -2.34
N GLU A 14 15.41 -11.58 -3.45
CA GLU A 14 16.52 -10.75 -3.94
C GLU A 14 16.03 -9.34 -4.36
N ALA A 15 14.85 -9.27 -5.01
CA ALA A 15 14.22 -8.01 -5.36
C ALA A 15 13.84 -7.20 -4.11
N LEU A 16 13.22 -7.83 -3.10
CA LEU A 16 12.85 -7.16 -1.85
C LEU A 16 14.07 -6.67 -1.08
N ALA A 17 15.16 -7.45 -1.02
CA ALA A 17 16.37 -7.07 -0.30
C ALA A 17 17.07 -5.83 -0.86
N SER A 18 16.81 -5.47 -2.12
CA SER A 18 17.38 -4.31 -2.81
C SER A 18 16.37 -3.20 -3.10
N ALA A 19 15.11 -3.37 -2.71
CA ALA A 19 14.04 -2.42 -2.99
C ALA A 19 14.00 -1.28 -1.96
N ASP A 20 13.72 -0.07 -2.43
CA ASP A 20 13.40 1.07 -1.56
C ASP A 20 11.89 1.14 -1.23
N ILE A 21 11.05 0.64 -2.15
CA ILE A 21 9.59 0.66 -2.03
C ILE A 21 9.01 -0.68 -2.49
N LEU A 22 8.12 -1.25 -1.67
CA LEU A 22 7.25 -2.36 -2.03
C LEU A 22 5.81 -1.85 -2.18
N THR A 23 5.20 -2.07 -3.34
CA THR A 23 3.81 -1.71 -3.60
C THR A 23 2.97 -2.94 -3.91
N ASN A 24 1.93 -3.20 -3.12
CA ASN A 24 0.88 -4.15 -3.49
C ASN A 24 -0.15 -3.45 -4.39
N GLY A 25 -0.09 -3.76 -5.68
CA GLY A 25 -1.09 -3.33 -6.67
C GLY A 25 -2.11 -4.41 -7.02
N THR A 26 -2.18 -5.49 -6.25
CA THR A 26 -3.05 -6.65 -6.54
C THR A 26 -4.36 -6.58 -5.73
N LYS A 27 -5.16 -7.64 -5.82
CA LYS A 27 -6.36 -7.83 -4.99
C LYS A 27 -6.07 -8.56 -3.67
N VAL A 28 -4.89 -9.16 -3.50
CA VAL A 28 -4.55 -9.88 -2.27
C VAL A 28 -4.51 -8.90 -1.11
N GLY A 29 -5.13 -9.26 0.01
CA GLY A 29 -5.34 -8.36 1.15
C GLY A 29 -6.71 -7.67 1.16
N MET A 30 -7.51 -7.79 0.09
CA MET A 30 -8.92 -7.37 0.00
C MET A 30 -9.83 -8.60 0.02
N GLU A 31 -11.07 -8.46 0.51
CA GLU A 31 -12.08 -9.54 0.48
C GLU A 31 -12.23 -10.15 -0.94
N PRO A 32 -12.24 -11.49 -1.09
CA PRO A 32 -12.25 -12.56 -0.06
C PRO A 32 -10.85 -13.07 0.38
N LEU A 33 -9.79 -12.33 0.06
CA LEU A 33 -8.39 -12.67 0.32
C LEU A 33 -7.80 -11.80 1.45
N GLU A 34 -8.64 -11.28 2.35
CA GLU A 34 -8.24 -10.32 3.39
C GLU A 34 -7.24 -10.92 4.41
N ASN A 35 -7.21 -12.24 4.53
CA ASN A 35 -6.30 -12.98 5.41
C ASN A 35 -4.99 -13.42 4.70
N GLU A 36 -4.80 -12.99 3.46
CA GLU A 36 -3.66 -13.34 2.62
C GLU A 36 -2.70 -12.15 2.41
N SER A 37 -1.44 -12.47 2.16
CA SER A 37 -0.38 -11.53 1.79
C SER A 37 0.54 -12.25 0.82
N LEU A 38 1.06 -11.53 -0.17
CA LEU A 38 2.06 -12.06 -1.10
C LEU A 38 3.45 -12.17 -0.48
N VAL A 39 3.66 -11.53 0.68
CA VAL A 39 4.88 -11.65 1.48
C VAL A 39 4.68 -12.79 2.49
N ASN A 40 5.30 -13.93 2.18
CA ASN A 40 5.15 -15.17 2.96
C ASN A 40 6.00 -15.17 4.24
N ASP A 41 7.08 -14.39 4.28
CA ASP A 41 7.98 -14.27 5.43
C ASP A 41 8.29 -12.79 5.71
N ILE A 42 8.06 -12.37 6.96
CA ILE A 42 8.30 -11.01 7.44
C ILE A 42 9.79 -10.67 7.38
N SER A 43 10.68 -11.67 7.47
CA SER A 43 12.14 -11.46 7.39
C SER A 43 12.62 -10.89 6.06
N LEU A 44 11.79 -10.97 5.02
CA LEU A 44 12.04 -10.36 3.71
C LEU A 44 11.88 -8.83 3.73
N LEU A 45 11.21 -8.28 4.74
CA LEU A 45 10.99 -6.85 4.90
C LEU A 45 12.09 -6.27 5.79
N HIS A 46 12.70 -5.17 5.35
CA HIS A 46 13.73 -4.47 6.12
C HIS A 46 13.23 -3.10 6.60
N PRO A 47 13.68 -2.57 7.74
CA PRO A 47 13.19 -1.31 8.31
C PRO A 47 13.33 -0.06 7.40
N GLY A 48 14.24 -0.12 6.42
CA GLY A 48 14.41 0.94 5.42
C GLY A 48 13.37 0.94 4.29
N LEU A 49 12.58 -0.14 4.16
CA LEU A 49 11.59 -0.31 3.11
C LEU A 49 10.34 0.53 3.39
N LEU A 50 9.86 1.23 2.37
CA LEU A 50 8.52 1.81 2.37
C LEU A 50 7.54 0.79 1.79
N VAL A 51 6.49 0.44 2.52
CA VAL A 51 5.44 -0.46 2.03
C VAL A 51 4.17 0.33 1.75
N THR A 52 3.68 0.28 0.52
CA THR A 52 2.46 0.97 0.09
C THR A 52 1.40 -0.03 -0.35
N GLU A 53 0.16 0.22 0.00
CA GLU A 53 -0.97 -0.68 -0.28
C GLU A 53 -2.03 0.04 -1.13
N CYS A 54 -2.50 -0.60 -2.20
CA CYS A 54 -3.61 -0.10 -2.99
C CYS A 54 -4.96 -0.47 -2.36
N VAL A 55 -5.02 -1.59 -1.64
CA VAL A 55 -6.22 -2.01 -0.91
C VAL A 55 -6.51 -1.05 0.25
N TYR A 56 -7.76 -0.62 0.36
CA TYR A 56 -8.23 0.21 1.47
C TYR A 56 -9.36 -0.45 2.29
N ASN A 57 -9.83 -1.62 1.86
CA ASN A 57 -10.85 -2.42 2.56
C ASN A 57 -10.36 -3.89 2.65
N PRO A 58 -9.96 -4.37 3.84
CA PRO A 58 -9.81 -3.64 5.10
C PRO A 58 -8.76 -2.52 5.02
N HIS A 59 -8.86 -1.55 5.93
CA HIS A 59 -7.89 -0.45 6.04
C HIS A 59 -6.48 -0.96 6.40
N MET A 60 -6.41 -1.95 7.29
CA MET A 60 -5.16 -2.55 7.74
C MET A 60 -5.02 -3.98 7.17
N THR A 61 -4.45 -4.09 5.96
CA THR A 61 -4.21 -5.40 5.31
C THR A 61 -3.14 -6.21 6.02
N LYS A 62 -3.09 -7.52 5.76
CA LYS A 62 -2.04 -8.40 6.31
C LYS A 62 -0.63 -7.91 5.94
N LEU A 63 -0.43 -7.40 4.73
CA LEU A 63 0.85 -6.83 4.31
C LEU A 63 1.23 -5.61 5.15
N LEU A 64 0.31 -4.68 5.37
CA LEU A 64 0.56 -3.50 6.20
C LEU A 64 0.88 -3.88 7.65
N GLN A 65 0.21 -4.90 8.21
CA GLN A 65 0.51 -5.43 9.54
C GLN A 65 1.93 -6.01 9.60
N GLN A 66 2.31 -6.82 8.62
CA GLN A 66 3.66 -7.41 8.51
C GLN A 66 4.73 -6.32 8.38
N ALA A 67 4.47 -5.30 7.57
CA ALA A 67 5.37 -4.17 7.37
C ALA A 67 5.59 -3.39 8.68
N GLN A 68 4.53 -3.12 9.44
CA GLN A 68 4.65 -2.48 10.75
C GLN A 68 5.44 -3.34 11.74
N GLN A 69 5.22 -4.66 11.74
CA GLN A 69 5.97 -5.61 12.59
C GLN A 69 7.46 -5.65 12.24
N ALA A 70 7.81 -5.48 10.96
CA ALA A 70 9.19 -5.39 10.48
C ALA A 70 9.83 -4.00 10.67
N GLY A 71 9.09 -3.03 11.23
CA GLY A 71 9.57 -1.65 11.41
C GLY A 71 9.64 -0.82 10.13
N CYS A 72 8.93 -1.24 9.07
CA CYS A 72 8.81 -0.48 7.83
C CYS A 72 7.94 0.77 8.03
N LYS A 73 8.17 1.79 7.22
CA LYS A 73 7.16 2.85 7.03
C LYS A 73 6.07 2.34 6.12
N THR A 74 4.84 2.77 6.36
CA THR A 74 3.68 2.33 5.58
C THR A 74 2.84 3.49 5.04
N ILE A 75 2.21 3.27 3.87
CA ILE A 75 1.15 4.11 3.31
C ILE A 75 -0.03 3.19 2.96
N ASP A 76 -1.19 3.45 3.54
CA ASP A 76 -2.42 2.71 3.27
C ASP A 76 -3.12 3.16 1.98
N GLY A 77 -4.16 2.41 1.57
CA GLY A 77 -4.94 2.74 0.38
C GLY A 77 -5.81 3.99 0.51
N TYR A 78 -6.09 4.50 1.72
CA TYR A 78 -6.85 5.74 1.89
C TYR A 78 -6.04 6.97 1.47
N GLY A 79 -4.72 6.94 1.69
CA GLY A 79 -3.83 7.96 1.14
C GLY A 79 -4.00 8.09 -0.37
N MET A 80 -3.91 6.97 -1.10
CA MET A 80 -4.15 6.95 -2.54
C MET A 80 -5.56 7.40 -2.91
N LEU A 81 -6.60 6.92 -2.20
CA LEU A 81 -8.01 7.24 -2.46
C LEU A 81 -8.30 8.75 -2.33
N LEU A 82 -7.71 9.42 -1.34
CA LEU A 82 -7.86 10.86 -1.15
C LEU A 82 -7.13 11.64 -2.24
N TRP A 83 -5.86 11.32 -2.51
CA TRP A 83 -5.05 12.06 -3.48
C TRP A 83 -5.54 11.87 -4.92
N GLN A 84 -5.99 10.67 -5.30
CA GLN A 84 -6.58 10.48 -6.64
C GLN A 84 -7.83 11.35 -6.85
N GLY A 85 -8.65 11.54 -5.82
CA GLY A 85 -9.84 12.39 -5.88
C GLY A 85 -9.47 13.87 -5.87
N ALA A 86 -8.40 14.24 -5.16
CA ALA A 86 -7.85 15.58 -5.15
C ALA A 86 -7.36 16.01 -6.54
N GLU A 87 -6.67 15.12 -7.25
CA GLU A 87 -6.23 15.36 -8.64
C GLU A 87 -7.43 15.55 -9.57
N GLN A 88 -8.44 14.68 -9.49
CA GLN A 88 -9.67 14.81 -10.28
C GLN A 88 -10.39 16.15 -10.01
N PHE A 89 -10.55 16.52 -8.74
CA PHE A 89 -11.17 17.79 -8.35
C PHE A 89 -10.41 19.00 -8.90
N THR A 90 -9.08 18.98 -8.80
CA THR A 90 -8.21 20.06 -9.29
C THR A 90 -8.31 20.17 -10.81
N LEU A 91 -8.26 19.05 -11.53
CA LEU A 91 -8.39 19.02 -12.99
C LEU A 91 -9.72 19.59 -13.48
N TRP A 92 -10.83 19.29 -12.81
CA TRP A 92 -12.16 19.75 -13.25
C TRP A 92 -12.49 21.17 -12.81
N THR A 93 -12.02 21.60 -11.64
CA THR A 93 -12.44 22.87 -11.04
C THR A 93 -11.39 23.96 -11.13
N GLY A 94 -10.12 23.60 -11.35
CA GLY A 94 -8.97 24.51 -11.26
C GLY A 94 -8.70 25.02 -9.85
N LYS A 95 -9.27 24.41 -8.82
CA LYS A 95 -9.12 24.79 -7.40
C LYS A 95 -8.44 23.70 -6.60
N ASP A 96 -7.76 24.09 -5.53
CA ASP A 96 -7.17 23.15 -4.58
C ASP A 96 -8.24 22.33 -3.86
N PHE A 97 -8.02 21.03 -3.78
CA PHE A 97 -8.89 20.12 -3.05
C PHE A 97 -8.73 20.32 -1.53
N PRO A 98 -9.82 20.47 -0.77
CA PRO A 98 -9.76 20.65 0.68
C PRO A 98 -9.51 19.31 1.40
N LEU A 99 -8.29 18.78 1.26
CA LEU A 99 -7.93 17.41 1.62
C LEU A 99 -8.22 17.06 3.08
N GLU A 100 -7.75 17.88 4.03
CA GLU A 100 -7.95 17.64 5.46
C GLU A 100 -9.43 17.65 5.86
N TYR A 101 -10.21 18.56 5.27
CA TYR A 101 -11.66 18.61 5.48
C TYR A 101 -12.34 17.34 4.98
N VAL A 102 -12.02 16.88 3.76
CA VAL A 102 -12.62 15.66 3.20
C VAL A 102 -12.17 14.43 3.98
N LYS A 103 -10.89 14.34 4.36
CA LYS A 103 -10.38 13.25 5.20
C LYS A 103 -11.16 13.14 6.51
N GLN A 104 -11.44 14.27 7.16
CA GLN A 104 -12.24 14.33 8.39
C GLN A 104 -13.69 13.92 8.15
N VAL A 105 -14.36 14.50 7.15
CA VAL A 105 -15.80 14.26 6.88
C VAL A 105 -16.06 12.83 6.42
N MET A 106 -15.14 12.22 5.68
CA MET A 106 -15.25 10.84 5.19
C MET A 106 -14.81 9.81 6.23
N GLY A 107 -14.27 10.24 7.39
CA GLY A 107 -13.86 9.34 8.46
C GLY A 107 -12.57 8.56 8.20
N PHE A 108 -11.68 9.04 7.33
CA PHE A 108 -10.40 8.38 7.00
C PHE A 108 -9.26 8.73 7.97
N GLY A 109 -9.57 9.31 9.14
CA GLY A 109 -8.61 9.73 10.15
C GLY A 109 -8.51 8.82 11.38
N ALA A 110 -9.30 7.74 11.41
CA ALA A 110 -9.37 6.78 12.51
C ALA A 110 -8.60 5.50 12.17
#